data_AF-A0A4Q3W1S8-F1
#
_entry.id   AF-A0A4Q3W1S8-F1
#
_cell.length_a   1.000
_cell.length_b   1.000
_cell.length_c   1.000
_cell.angle_alpha   90.00
_cell.angle_beta   90.00
_cell.angle_gamma   90.00
#
_symmetry.space_group_name_H-M   'P 1'
#
loop_
_entity.id
_entity.type
_entity.pdbx_description
1 polymer ?
#
loop_
_entity_poly.entity_id
_entity_poly.type
_entity_poly.pdbx_seq_one_letter_code
_entity_poly.pdbx_strand_id
1 'polypeptide(L)'
;MAFERALQTDAQLQAEYRAFQRTHEDLDFLKEESIEPPAWLSDRIATRLEEAQASKNKAPIWWTGWFRNLAFGGLAVAAIGGAIVGIMSKGGANATGGVDGFNHNAPPKVVNAAKIQYQLNGDHLEARSEGVVTVQSGELSSKFGGSVKGDLQNPNPSPAVFSLQVDGKEFEVVVLPGKGPVTEPLRSEGTLVEFAQALASASSTPVRIPAGAKETRVSWDFSGNDPLVAATTALRSASSLSVDKRASGEIAIR
;
A
#
# COMPACT_ATOMS: atom_id res chain seq x y z
N MET A 1 16.14 21.91 -38.01
CA MET A 1 17.34 21.70 -38.85
C MET A 1 18.25 20.56 -38.41
N ALA A 2 18.76 20.50 -37.17
CA ALA A 2 19.64 19.39 -36.75
C ALA A 2 18.88 18.05 -36.56
N PHE A 3 17.66 18.13 -36.03
CA PHE A 3 16.80 16.97 -35.80
C PHE A 3 16.29 16.34 -37.10
N GLU A 4 15.87 17.13 -38.09
CA GLU A 4 15.41 16.61 -39.39
C GLU A 4 16.52 15.90 -40.15
N ARG A 5 17.77 16.38 -40.02
CA ARG A 5 18.93 15.69 -40.59
C ARG A 5 19.17 14.35 -39.90
N ALA A 6 19.13 14.30 -38.57
CA ALA A 6 19.26 13.06 -37.80
C ALA A 6 18.16 12.04 -38.17
N LEU A 7 16.91 12.51 -38.35
CA LEU A 7 15.76 11.70 -38.72
C LEU A 7 15.86 11.12 -40.15
N GLN A 8 16.56 11.80 -41.06
CA GLN A 8 16.80 11.31 -42.42
C GLN A 8 17.96 10.32 -42.50
N THR A 9 18.97 10.46 -41.63
CA THR A 9 20.15 9.60 -41.65
C THR A 9 20.00 8.33 -40.83
N ASP A 10 19.14 8.33 -39.81
CA ASP A 10 18.99 7.21 -38.88
C ASP A 10 17.66 6.46 -39.08
N ALA A 11 17.76 5.25 -39.64
CA ALA A 11 16.61 4.38 -39.90
C ALA A 11 15.93 3.88 -38.63
N GLN A 12 16.68 3.71 -37.54
CA GLN A 12 16.12 3.29 -36.26
C GLN A 12 15.31 4.43 -35.64
N LEU A 13 15.87 5.64 -35.64
CA LEU A 13 15.18 6.84 -35.14
C LEU A 13 13.88 7.10 -35.91
N GLN A 14 13.88 6.85 -37.22
CA GLN A 14 12.67 6.96 -38.04
C GLN A 14 11.62 5.91 -37.68
N ALA A 15 12.02 4.67 -37.35
CA ALA A 15 11.12 3.61 -36.93
C ALA A 15 10.49 3.91 -35.57
N GLU A 16 11.28 4.38 -34.60
CA GLU A 16 10.82 4.80 -33.28
C GLU A 16 9.85 5.99 -33.37
N TYR A 17 10.16 6.99 -34.21
CA TYR A 17 9.28 8.13 -34.44
C TYR A 17 7.91 7.71 -35.02
N ARG A 18 7.89 6.79 -35.99
CA ARG A 18 6.65 6.25 -36.56
C ARG A 18 5.85 5.43 -35.54
N ALA A 19 6.52 4.65 -34.69
CA ALA A 19 5.86 3.90 -33.63
C ALA A 19 5.17 4.85 -32.64
N PHE A 20 5.88 5.90 -32.22
CA PHE A 20 5.34 6.95 -31.35
C PHE A 20 4.14 7.67 -31.96
N GLN A 21 4.20 8.04 -33.25
CA GLN A 21 3.07 8.67 -33.95
C GLN A 21 1.82 7.78 -33.93
N ARG A 22 1.96 6.47 -34.19
CA ARG A 22 0.84 5.52 -34.14
C ARG A 22 0.22 5.44 -32.75
N THR A 23 1.03 5.32 -31.71
CA THR A 23 0.50 5.25 -30.34
C THR A 23 -0.21 6.54 -29.94
N HIS A 24 0.26 7.69 -30.42
CA HIS A 24 -0.39 8.97 -30.18
C HIS A 24 -1.75 9.07 -30.90
N GLU A 25 -1.84 8.60 -32.14
CA GLU A 25 -3.09 8.52 -32.91
C GLU A 25 -4.10 7.58 -32.23
N ASP A 26 -3.64 6.40 -31.75
CA ASP A 26 -4.49 5.44 -31.03
C ASP A 26 -5.05 6.03 -29.72
N LEU A 27 -4.27 6.85 -29.01
CA LEU A 27 -4.70 7.52 -27.79
C LEU A 27 -5.67 8.69 -28.06
N ASP A 28 -5.50 9.40 -29.18
CA ASP A 28 -6.40 10.50 -29.56
C ASP A 28 -7.78 9.95 -29.98
N PHE A 29 -7.82 8.76 -30.59
CA PHE A 29 -9.07 8.04 -30.88
C PHE A 29 -9.88 7.73 -29.61
N LEU A 30 -9.22 7.39 -28.50
CA LEU A 30 -9.88 7.10 -27.22
C LEU A 30 -10.47 8.34 -26.54
N LYS A 31 -10.08 9.55 -26.96
CA LYS A 31 -10.57 10.80 -26.39
C LYS A 31 -11.97 11.16 -26.88
N GLU A 32 -12.39 10.62 -28.03
CA GLU A 32 -13.72 10.86 -28.61
C GLU A 32 -14.80 9.92 -28.03
N GLU A 33 -14.42 8.91 -27.24
CA GLU A 33 -15.37 8.10 -26.49
C GLU A 33 -15.93 8.92 -25.31
N SER A 34 -17.06 9.59 -25.55
CA SER A 34 -17.84 10.24 -24.51
C SER A 34 -18.39 9.19 -23.54
N ILE A 35 -17.63 8.90 -22.50
CA ILE A 35 -18.10 8.08 -21.37
C ILE A 35 -19.18 8.89 -20.65
N GLU A 36 -20.45 8.56 -20.87
CA GLU A 36 -21.54 9.14 -20.10
C GLU A 36 -21.34 8.78 -18.61
N PRO A 37 -21.13 9.77 -17.73
CA PRO A 37 -20.94 9.49 -16.31
C PRO A 37 -22.22 8.84 -15.76
N PRO A 38 -22.13 7.70 -15.07
CA PRO A 38 -23.31 7.02 -14.55
C PRO A 38 -24.08 7.93 -13.59
N ALA A 39 -25.39 8.10 -13.80
CA ALA A 39 -26.23 9.01 -13.01
C ALA A 39 -26.21 8.75 -11.48
N TRP A 40 -25.83 7.54 -11.06
CA TRP A 40 -25.73 7.18 -9.64
C TRP A 40 -24.49 7.75 -8.92
N LEU A 41 -23.49 8.25 -9.66
CA LEU A 41 -22.26 8.82 -9.08
C LEU A 41 -22.53 10.19 -8.45
N SER A 42 -23.38 11.02 -9.05
CA SER A 42 -23.75 12.34 -8.51
C SER A 42 -24.52 12.22 -7.20
N ASP A 43 -25.48 11.29 -7.12
CA ASP A 43 -26.29 11.07 -5.92
C ASP A 43 -25.43 10.60 -4.73
N ARG A 44 -24.44 9.75 -5.02
CA ARG A 44 -23.52 9.24 -4.00
C ARG A 44 -22.59 10.32 -3.45
N ILE A 45 -22.16 11.28 -4.28
CA ILE A 45 -21.33 12.40 -3.85
C ILE A 45 -22.15 13.38 -3.00
N ALA A 46 -23.38 13.71 -3.41
CA ALA A 46 -24.26 14.60 -2.66
C ALA A 46 -24.59 14.05 -1.25
N THR A 47 -24.92 12.76 -1.17
CA THR A 47 -25.23 12.09 0.10
C THR A 47 -24.06 12.16 1.08
N ARG A 48 -22.82 11.99 0.58
CA ARG A 48 -21.61 12.05 1.41
C ARG A 48 -21.27 13.45 1.90
N LEU A 49 -21.62 14.47 1.12
CA LEU A 49 -21.39 15.87 1.48
C LEU A 49 -22.34 16.32 2.60
N GLU A 50 -23.62 15.92 2.54
CA GLU A 50 -24.62 16.22 3.58
C GLU A 50 -24.29 15.55 4.92
N GLU A 51 -23.86 14.27 4.92
CA GLU A 51 -23.40 13.56 6.13
C GLU A 51 -22.24 14.29 6.83
N ALA A 52 -21.31 14.84 6.05
CA ALA A 52 -20.15 15.56 6.57
C ALA A 52 -20.53 16.92 7.18
N GLN A 53 -21.57 17.60 6.68
CA GLN A 53 -22.06 18.85 7.25
C GLN A 53 -22.92 18.63 8.50
N ALA A 54 -23.77 17.60 8.52
CA ALA A 54 -24.64 17.29 9.67
C ALA A 54 -23.86 16.93 10.95
N SER A 55 -22.64 16.42 10.83
CA SER A 55 -21.79 16.01 11.95
C SER A 55 -21.04 17.16 12.65
N LYS A 56 -21.05 18.39 12.09
CA LYS A 56 -20.33 19.54 12.68
C LYS A 56 -21.04 20.26 13.83
N ASN A 57 -22.34 20.04 14.06
CA ASN A 57 -23.15 20.85 14.98
C ASN A 57 -23.45 20.22 16.36
N LYS A 58 -22.69 19.20 16.82
CA LYS A 58 -22.96 18.56 18.12
C LYS A 58 -21.67 18.37 18.93
N ALA A 59 -21.35 19.32 19.81
CA ALA A 59 -20.26 19.21 20.79
C ALA A 59 -20.81 19.25 22.23
N PRO A 60 -20.52 18.26 23.10
CA PRO A 60 -20.82 18.34 24.52
C PRO A 60 -19.59 18.67 25.39
N ILE A 61 -19.87 19.41 26.47
CA ILE A 61 -18.97 20.07 27.41
C ILE A 61 -18.53 19.08 28.51
N TRP A 62 -17.38 18.39 28.37
CA TRP A 62 -16.94 17.38 29.36
C TRP A 62 -15.52 17.56 29.96
N TRP A 63 -14.77 18.57 29.51
CA TRP A 63 -13.35 18.79 29.84
C TRP A 63 -13.03 19.56 31.15
N THR A 64 -14.01 19.99 31.95
CA THR A 64 -13.78 20.81 33.16
C THR A 64 -13.51 20.02 34.45
N GLY A 65 -13.61 18.68 34.45
CA GLY A 65 -13.56 17.87 35.68
C GLY A 65 -12.19 17.35 36.11
N TRP A 66 -11.19 17.29 35.22
CA TRP A 66 -9.98 16.48 35.46
C TRP A 66 -8.82 17.24 36.14
N PHE A 67 -8.76 18.58 36.04
CA PHE A 67 -7.63 19.37 36.54
C PHE A 67 -7.58 19.60 38.06
N ARG A 68 -8.56 19.13 38.85
CA ARG A 68 -8.65 19.47 40.28
C ARG A 68 -7.78 18.62 41.22
N ASN A 69 -7.15 17.55 40.73
CA ASN A 69 -6.50 16.53 41.59
C ASN A 69 -4.96 16.44 41.48
N LEU A 70 -4.27 17.32 40.75
CA LEU A 70 -2.81 17.25 40.55
C LEU A 70 -1.98 18.35 41.27
N ALA A 71 -2.58 19.07 42.22
CA ALA A 71 -1.94 20.24 42.87
C ALA A 71 -1.35 19.97 44.28
N PHE A 72 -1.30 18.74 44.78
CA PHE A 72 -0.70 18.43 46.08
C PHE A 72 0.44 17.42 45.94
N GLY A 73 1.68 17.91 45.83
CA GLY A 73 2.85 17.03 45.92
C GLY A 73 4.17 17.64 45.45
N GLY A 74 4.80 18.46 46.29
CA GLY A 74 6.27 18.46 46.39
C GLY A 74 7.06 19.48 45.56
N LEU A 75 7.27 20.65 46.17
CA LEU A 75 8.32 21.63 45.89
C LEU A 75 9.75 21.03 46.00
N ALA A 76 10.66 21.38 45.07
CA ALA A 76 11.99 21.97 45.40
C ALA A 76 12.85 22.36 44.17
N VAL A 77 13.00 23.69 43.98
CA VAL A 77 14.22 24.47 43.65
C VAL A 77 15.00 24.13 42.35
N ALA A 78 14.76 24.82 41.23
CA ALA A 78 15.28 26.14 40.82
C ALA A 78 16.79 26.20 40.51
N ALA A 79 17.12 26.28 39.21
CA ALA A 79 18.30 26.97 38.70
C ALA A 79 17.89 27.80 37.48
N ILE A 80 17.76 29.11 37.69
CA ILE A 80 17.51 30.14 36.70
C ILE A 80 18.85 30.69 36.24
N GLY A 81 19.03 30.88 34.92
CA GLY A 81 20.09 31.69 34.33
C GLY A 81 20.63 31.10 33.03
N GLY A 82 20.57 31.74 31.86
CA GLY A 82 20.12 33.08 31.57
C GLY A 82 19.54 33.23 30.16
N ALA A 83 18.63 34.19 30.07
CA ALA A 83 18.06 34.72 28.84
C ALA A 83 18.20 36.25 28.92
N ILE A 84 19.28 36.80 28.40
CA ILE A 84 19.50 38.23 28.06
C ILE A 84 20.62 38.19 27.00
N VAL A 85 20.61 38.75 25.79
CA VAL A 85 19.73 39.62 25.01
C VAL A 85 20.17 39.45 23.55
N GLY A 86 19.23 39.56 22.61
CA GLY A 86 19.51 39.62 21.18
C GLY A 86 18.29 40.03 20.36
N ILE A 87 17.60 41.10 20.79
CA ILE A 87 16.57 41.77 20.00
C ILE A 87 17.27 42.76 19.07
N MET A 88 17.12 42.59 17.75
CA MET A 88 16.72 43.65 16.79
C MET A 88 16.86 43.14 15.34
N SER A 89 15.75 42.66 14.75
CA SER A 89 15.30 43.12 13.43
C SER A 89 13.86 42.66 13.19
N LYS A 90 12.98 43.66 13.11
CA LYS A 90 11.53 43.67 12.85
C LYS A 90 11.00 42.63 11.86
N GLY A 91 9.83 42.07 12.19
CA GLY A 91 8.76 41.84 11.21
C GLY A 91 7.93 40.55 11.34
N GLY A 92 6.88 40.57 12.18
CA GLY A 92 5.71 39.65 12.15
C GLY A 92 5.94 38.24 12.73
N ALA A 93 5.59 37.93 13.98
CA ALA A 93 4.26 37.49 14.45
C ALA A 93 3.65 36.41 13.53
N ASN A 94 3.51 35.12 13.85
CA ASN A 94 3.28 34.41 15.12
C ASN A 94 3.98 33.02 15.04
N ALA A 95 4.85 32.67 15.99
CA ALA A 95 4.58 31.86 17.18
C ALA A 95 4.51 30.32 16.95
N THR A 96 5.48 29.65 17.60
CA THR A 96 5.46 28.25 18.14
C THR A 96 5.35 27.12 17.13
N GLY A 97 6.39 26.30 16.92
CA GLY A 97 6.90 25.33 17.89
C GLY A 97 5.99 24.09 17.81
N GLY A 98 6.32 23.01 17.11
CA GLY A 98 7.54 22.25 17.28
C GLY A 98 7.29 21.15 18.32
N VAL A 99 7.16 19.92 17.81
CA VAL A 99 7.49 18.65 18.48
C VAL A 99 6.41 18.01 19.39
N ASP A 100 5.95 16.85 18.89
CA ASP A 100 5.55 15.60 19.54
C ASP A 100 4.42 15.52 20.58
N GLY A 101 3.62 14.46 20.42
CA GLY A 101 2.87 13.89 21.54
C GLY A 101 1.58 13.19 21.18
N PHE A 102 1.64 12.17 20.32
CA PHE A 102 0.52 11.25 20.11
C PHE A 102 0.20 10.50 21.42
N ASN A 103 -1.01 10.68 22.00
CA ASN A 103 -1.69 9.55 22.64
C ASN A 103 -3.22 9.69 22.76
N HIS A 104 -3.91 8.86 21.97
CA HIS A 104 -5.06 7.99 22.28
C HIS A 104 -6.24 8.52 23.10
N ASN A 105 -7.37 8.76 22.41
CA ASN A 105 -8.68 8.15 22.71
C ASN A 105 -9.75 8.61 21.70
N ALA A 106 -9.58 8.22 20.43
CA ALA A 106 -10.71 8.18 19.50
C ALA A 106 -11.47 6.86 19.76
N PRO A 107 -12.82 6.85 19.76
CA PRO A 107 -13.55 5.59 19.71
C PRO A 107 -13.02 4.80 18.51
N PRO A 108 -12.78 3.47 18.63
CA PRO A 108 -12.25 2.68 17.53
C PRO A 108 -13.22 2.82 16.37
N LYS A 109 -12.82 3.63 15.39
CA LYS A 109 -13.47 3.67 14.10
C LYS A 109 -13.29 2.25 13.59
N VAL A 110 -14.37 1.48 13.52
CA VAL A 110 -14.34 0.16 12.88
C VAL A 110 -13.95 0.45 11.44
N VAL A 111 -12.65 0.34 11.16
CA VAL A 111 -12.10 0.52 9.83
C VAL A 111 -12.59 -0.69 9.06
N ASN A 112 -13.66 -0.49 8.29
CA ASN A 112 -14.04 -1.41 7.22
C ASN A 112 -12.74 -1.75 6.48
N ALA A 113 -12.36 -3.04 6.52
CA ALA A 113 -11.15 -3.65 5.96
C ALA A 113 -10.30 -2.63 5.20
N ALA A 114 -9.26 -2.11 5.87
CA ALA A 114 -8.42 -1.05 5.32
C ALA A 114 -8.13 -1.34 3.84
N LYS A 115 -8.65 -0.52 2.94
CA LYS A 115 -8.49 -0.75 1.50
C LYS A 115 -7.03 -0.47 1.18
N ILE A 116 -6.23 -1.54 1.10
CA ILE A 116 -4.84 -1.42 0.67
C ILE A 116 -4.80 -1.40 -0.84
N GLN A 117 -4.24 -0.32 -1.38
CA GLN A 117 -3.90 -0.21 -2.78
C GLN A 117 -2.44 -0.63 -2.96
N TYR A 118 -2.21 -1.54 -3.88
CA TYR A 118 -0.89 -2.02 -4.23
C TYR A 118 -0.48 -1.45 -5.57
N GLN A 119 0.80 -1.11 -5.70
CA GLN A 119 1.39 -0.71 -6.96
C GLN A 119 2.78 -1.33 -7.05
N LEU A 120 2.99 -2.18 -8.04
CA LEU A 120 4.32 -2.69 -8.34
C LEU A 120 5.16 -1.56 -8.96
N ASN A 121 6.33 -1.30 -8.38
CA ASN A 121 7.27 -0.33 -8.90
C ASN A 121 8.65 -0.99 -9.01
N GLY A 122 8.96 -1.53 -10.20
CA GLY A 122 10.18 -2.30 -10.39
C GLY A 122 10.19 -3.58 -9.56
N ASP A 123 11.08 -3.65 -8.57
CA ASP A 123 11.33 -4.81 -7.71
C ASP A 123 10.66 -4.74 -6.33
N HIS A 124 9.90 -3.67 -6.06
CA HIS A 124 9.23 -3.46 -4.78
C HIS A 124 7.74 -3.21 -4.95
N LEU A 125 6.99 -3.52 -3.88
CA LEU A 125 5.56 -3.39 -3.83
C LEU A 125 5.20 -2.21 -2.92
N GLU A 126 4.77 -1.10 -3.53
CA GLU A 126 4.26 0.06 -2.80
C GLU A 126 2.84 -0.25 -2.32
N ALA A 127 2.61 -0.15 -1.02
CA ALA A 127 1.31 -0.35 -0.38
C ALA A 127 0.82 0.98 0.24
N ARG A 128 -0.41 1.38 -0.11
CA ARG A 128 -1.08 2.55 0.48
C ARG A 128 -2.33 2.12 1.19
N SER A 129 -2.50 2.60 2.42
CA SER A 129 -3.67 2.31 3.25
C SER A 129 -4.17 3.59 3.91
N GLU A 130 -5.49 3.76 3.94
CA GLU A 130 -6.14 4.84 4.71
C GLU A 130 -6.02 4.63 6.24
N GLY A 131 -5.83 3.38 6.67
CA GLY A 131 -5.64 2.99 8.07
C GLY A 131 -4.21 2.57 8.38
N VAL A 132 -3.85 2.51 9.67
CA VAL A 132 -2.54 2.02 10.11
C VAL A 132 -2.48 0.50 9.93
N VAL A 133 -1.53 0.05 9.12
CA VAL A 133 -1.23 -1.36 8.86
C VAL A 133 0.10 -1.68 9.52
N THR A 134 0.14 -2.76 10.29
CA THR A 134 1.37 -3.33 10.81
C THR A 134 1.81 -4.45 9.89
N VAL A 135 3.06 -4.39 9.44
CA VAL A 135 3.71 -5.41 8.62
C VAL A 135 4.60 -6.21 9.54
N GLN A 136 4.49 -7.53 9.51
CA GLN A 136 5.38 -8.44 10.21
C GLN A 136 6.09 -9.36 9.22
N SER A 137 7.40 -9.52 9.36
CA SER A 137 8.20 -10.50 8.62
C SER A 137 9.19 -11.14 9.59
N GLY A 138 8.88 -12.37 10.02
CA GLY A 138 9.58 -13.00 11.14
C GLY A 138 9.46 -12.15 12.41
N GLU A 139 10.60 -11.74 12.97
CA GLU A 139 10.68 -10.89 14.16
C GLU A 139 10.59 -9.38 13.86
N LEU A 140 10.72 -8.99 12.58
CA LEU A 140 10.69 -7.59 12.18
C LEU A 140 9.25 -7.11 12.10
N SER A 141 8.97 -5.95 12.70
CA SER A 141 7.69 -5.25 12.55
C SER A 141 7.88 -3.82 12.12
N SER A 142 7.08 -3.38 11.15
CA SER A 142 7.00 -1.99 10.69
C SER A 142 5.55 -1.56 10.55
N LYS A 143 5.28 -0.26 10.49
CA LYS A 143 3.93 0.29 10.36
C LYS A 143 3.88 1.29 9.20
N PHE A 144 2.82 1.24 8.41
CA PHE A 144 2.51 2.24 7.38
C PHE A 144 1.01 2.58 7.40
N GLY A 145 0.61 3.65 6.71
CA GLY A 145 -0.80 4.08 6.65
C GLY A 145 -0.97 5.60 6.75
N GLY A 146 -2.15 6.09 6.37
CA GLY A 146 -2.45 7.52 6.30
C GLY A 146 -1.66 8.18 5.17
N SER A 147 -0.77 9.12 5.50
CA SER A 147 0.14 9.75 4.53
C SER A 147 1.42 8.94 4.28
N VAL A 148 1.73 7.97 5.13
CA VAL A 148 2.95 7.16 5.04
C VAL A 148 2.68 5.94 4.16
N LYS A 149 3.41 5.86 3.04
CA LYS A 149 3.40 4.70 2.16
C LYS A 149 4.23 3.58 2.76
N GLY A 150 3.74 2.34 2.64
CA GLY A 150 4.52 1.15 2.92
C GLY A 150 5.31 0.77 1.68
N ASP A 151 6.60 0.53 1.85
CA ASP A 151 7.45 0.00 0.79
C ASP A 151 7.89 -1.40 1.19
N LEU A 152 7.28 -2.41 0.56
CA LEU A 152 7.58 -3.80 0.83
C LEU A 152 8.67 -4.24 -0.14
N GLN A 153 9.85 -4.53 0.42
CA GLN A 153 11.01 -4.98 -0.35
C GLN A 153 11.53 -6.30 0.22
N ASN A 154 11.98 -7.18 -0.69
CA ASN A 154 12.71 -8.38 -0.32
C ASN A 154 14.15 -8.31 -0.84
N PRO A 155 15.14 -8.02 0.02
CA PRO A 155 16.54 -8.01 -0.39
C PRO A 155 17.13 -9.42 -0.52
N ASN A 156 16.45 -10.45 -0.03
CA ASN A 156 17.00 -11.81 0.06
C ASN A 156 16.87 -12.58 -1.27
N PRO A 157 17.73 -13.59 -1.49
CA PRO A 157 17.63 -14.44 -2.67
C PRO A 157 16.38 -15.33 -2.69
N SER A 158 15.85 -15.69 -1.51
CA SER A 158 14.65 -16.50 -1.35
C SER A 158 13.41 -15.63 -1.13
N PRO A 159 12.19 -16.13 -1.42
CA PRO A 159 10.95 -15.38 -1.18
C PRO A 159 10.77 -14.98 0.28
N ALA A 160 10.23 -13.78 0.50
CA ALA A 160 9.92 -13.27 1.84
C ALA A 160 8.40 -13.22 2.05
N VAL A 161 7.97 -13.61 3.25
CA VAL A 161 6.57 -13.59 3.66
C VAL A 161 6.34 -12.41 4.59
N PHE A 162 5.31 -11.64 4.30
CA PHE A 162 4.87 -10.48 5.07
C PHE A 162 3.43 -10.71 5.53
N SER A 163 3.23 -10.70 6.84
CA SER A 163 1.91 -10.72 7.47
C SER A 163 1.43 -9.29 7.64
N LEU A 164 0.29 -8.95 7.03
CA LEU A 164 -0.33 -7.63 7.17
C LEU A 164 -1.44 -7.70 8.21
N GLN A 165 -1.35 -6.80 9.19
CA GLN A 165 -2.25 -6.74 10.34
C GLN A 165 -2.88 -5.36 10.46
N VAL A 166 -4.18 -5.34 10.75
CA VAL A 166 -4.93 -4.14 11.13
C VAL A 166 -5.52 -4.40 12.51
N ASP A 167 -5.29 -3.48 13.45
CA ASP A 167 -5.72 -3.62 14.85
C ASP A 167 -5.28 -4.94 15.50
N GLY A 168 -4.07 -5.41 15.17
CA GLY A 168 -3.49 -6.65 15.69
C GLY A 168 -4.11 -7.94 15.10
N LYS A 169 -5.01 -7.82 14.12
CA LYS A 169 -5.58 -8.97 13.40
C LYS A 169 -4.96 -9.08 12.02
N GLU A 170 -4.40 -10.26 11.74
CA GLU A 170 -3.92 -10.61 10.41
C GLU A 170 -5.11 -10.74 9.44
N PHE A 171 -5.06 -10.03 8.32
CA PHE A 171 -6.12 -10.08 7.31
C PHE A 171 -5.58 -10.54 5.94
N GLU A 172 -4.30 -10.31 5.66
CA GLU A 172 -3.66 -10.68 4.39
C GLU A 172 -2.20 -11.07 4.62
N VAL A 173 -1.74 -12.03 3.82
CA VAL A 173 -0.34 -12.44 3.72
C VAL A 173 0.15 -12.06 2.32
N VAL A 174 1.27 -11.37 2.25
CA VAL A 174 1.92 -10.97 1.01
C VAL A 174 3.26 -11.68 0.91
N VAL A 175 3.50 -12.34 -0.22
CA VAL A 175 4.75 -13.02 -0.51
C VAL A 175 5.45 -12.28 -1.63
N LEU A 176 6.66 -11.79 -1.35
CA LEU A 176 7.49 -11.13 -2.36
C LEU A 176 8.49 -12.14 -2.95
N PRO A 177 8.75 -12.08 -4.27
CA PRO A 177 9.78 -12.90 -4.89
C PRO A 177 11.16 -12.58 -4.32
N GLY A 178 12.07 -13.54 -4.40
CA GLY A 178 13.49 -13.31 -4.10
C GLY A 178 14.24 -12.72 -5.29
N LYS A 179 15.45 -12.22 -5.04
CA LYS A 179 16.34 -11.67 -6.10
C LYS A 179 17.29 -12.73 -6.73
N GLY A 180 17.25 -13.96 -6.22
CA GLY A 180 18.13 -15.05 -6.64
C GLY A 180 17.49 -16.01 -7.64
N PRO A 181 18.25 -16.99 -8.14
CA PRO A 181 17.68 -18.11 -8.90
C PRO A 181 16.63 -18.83 -8.06
N VAL A 182 15.60 -19.37 -8.71
CA VAL A 182 14.49 -20.07 -8.04
C VAL A 182 15.06 -21.23 -7.21
N THR A 183 15.01 -21.10 -5.88
CA THR A 183 15.44 -22.15 -4.94
C THR A 183 14.29 -23.04 -4.49
N GLU A 184 13.05 -22.55 -4.60
CA GLU A 184 11.88 -23.28 -4.15
C GLU A 184 11.53 -24.45 -5.08
N PRO A 185 11.04 -25.57 -4.53
CA PRO A 185 10.64 -26.71 -5.33
C PRO A 185 9.47 -26.33 -6.24
N LEU A 186 9.70 -26.42 -7.55
CA LEU A 186 8.66 -26.17 -8.57
C LEU A 186 7.53 -27.20 -8.49
N ARG A 187 7.76 -28.37 -7.89
CA ARG A 187 6.75 -29.41 -7.68
C ARG A 187 6.77 -29.87 -6.24
N SER A 188 5.67 -29.67 -5.53
CA SER A 188 5.53 -30.06 -4.12
C SER A 188 4.06 -30.14 -3.70
N GLU A 189 3.85 -30.51 -2.44
CA GLU A 189 2.61 -30.31 -1.70
C GLU A 189 2.95 -29.53 -0.42
N GLY A 190 2.05 -28.65 0.01
CA GLY A 190 2.28 -27.81 1.17
C GLY A 190 1.10 -26.89 1.48
N THR A 191 1.34 -25.95 2.37
CA THR A 191 0.38 -24.88 2.72
C THR A 191 0.23 -23.86 1.59
N LEU A 192 -0.81 -23.04 1.66
CA LEU A 192 -1.05 -21.99 0.66
C LEU A 192 0.06 -20.92 0.70
N VAL A 193 0.72 -20.75 1.86
CA VAL A 193 1.90 -19.88 2.00
C VAL A 193 3.09 -20.45 1.21
N GLU A 194 3.39 -21.74 1.36
CA GLU A 194 4.47 -22.40 0.60
C GLU A 194 4.17 -22.42 -0.90
N PHE A 195 2.91 -22.68 -1.27
CA PHE A 195 2.43 -22.56 -2.65
C PHE A 195 2.68 -21.15 -3.22
N ALA A 196 2.36 -20.10 -2.45
CA ALA A 196 2.55 -18.72 -2.88
C ALA A 196 4.04 -18.34 -2.96
N GLN A 197 4.90 -18.88 -2.10
CA GLN A 197 6.36 -18.71 -2.21
C GLN A 197 6.91 -19.34 -3.49
N ALA A 198 6.48 -20.57 -3.80
CA ALA A 198 6.85 -21.23 -5.05
C ALA A 198 6.32 -20.47 -6.26
N LEU A 199 5.06 -20.00 -6.23
CA LEU A 199 4.46 -19.21 -7.31
C LEU A 199 5.14 -17.86 -7.49
N ALA A 200 5.44 -17.14 -6.40
CA ALA A 200 6.15 -15.87 -6.45
C ALA A 200 7.55 -16.05 -7.05
N SER A 201 8.26 -17.12 -6.68
CA SER A 201 9.55 -17.46 -7.26
C SER A 201 9.46 -17.76 -8.76
N ALA A 202 8.55 -18.66 -9.15
CA ALA A 202 8.40 -19.10 -10.53
C ALA A 202 7.94 -17.99 -11.47
N SER A 203 7.07 -17.09 -10.99
CA SER A 203 6.53 -15.97 -11.77
C SER A 203 7.28 -14.66 -11.59
N SER A 204 8.26 -14.59 -10.69
CA SER A 204 8.94 -13.34 -10.27
C SER A 204 7.96 -12.20 -9.94
N THR A 205 6.80 -12.55 -9.40
CA THR A 205 5.68 -11.62 -9.18
C THR A 205 5.20 -11.73 -7.73
N PRO A 206 4.91 -10.62 -7.03
CA PRO A 206 4.31 -10.68 -5.69
C PRO A 206 2.98 -11.42 -5.67
N VAL A 207 2.75 -12.24 -4.64
CA VAL A 207 1.52 -13.02 -4.45
C VAL A 207 0.83 -12.63 -3.15
N ARG A 208 -0.49 -12.42 -3.20
CA ARG A 208 -1.33 -12.06 -2.06
C ARG A 208 -2.28 -13.19 -1.71
N ILE A 209 -2.46 -13.43 -0.41
CA ILE A 209 -3.27 -14.52 0.12
C ILE A 209 -4.15 -13.99 1.26
N PRO A 210 -5.45 -14.33 1.32
CA PRO A 210 -6.28 -14.03 2.48
C PRO A 210 -5.77 -14.80 3.70
N ALA A 211 -5.65 -14.13 4.84
CA ALA A 211 -5.12 -14.73 6.07
C ALA A 211 -5.91 -15.99 6.50
N GLY A 212 -7.22 -16.02 6.23
CA GLY A 212 -8.08 -17.17 6.55
C GLY A 212 -7.81 -18.44 5.75
N ALA A 213 -7.07 -18.37 4.63
CA ALA A 213 -6.76 -19.51 3.77
C ALA A 213 -5.29 -19.96 3.86
N LYS A 214 -4.47 -19.32 4.70
CA LYS A 214 -3.01 -19.55 4.72
C LYS A 214 -2.61 -21.01 5.00
N GLU A 215 -3.40 -21.71 5.81
CA GLU A 215 -3.16 -23.11 6.20
C GLU A 215 -3.77 -24.14 5.23
N THR A 216 -4.46 -23.69 4.17
CA THR A 216 -5.05 -24.58 3.17
C THR A 216 -3.96 -25.35 2.45
N ARG A 217 -4.10 -26.67 2.34
CA ARG A 217 -3.13 -27.51 1.62
C ARG A 217 -3.41 -27.56 0.14
N VAL A 218 -2.36 -27.45 -0.67
CA VAL A 218 -2.40 -27.48 -2.13
C VAL A 218 -1.22 -28.31 -2.63
N SER A 219 -1.42 -29.04 -3.73
CA SER A 219 -0.34 -29.67 -4.49
C SER A 219 -0.16 -28.93 -5.81
N TRP A 220 1.09 -28.66 -6.19
CA TRP A 220 1.41 -27.85 -7.36
C TRP A 220 2.56 -28.43 -8.19
N ASP A 221 2.56 -28.06 -9.47
CA ASP A 221 3.64 -28.34 -10.41
C ASP A 221 3.81 -27.14 -11.36
N PHE A 222 4.83 -26.33 -11.10
CA PHE A 222 5.25 -25.14 -11.85
C PHE A 222 6.43 -25.44 -12.79
N SER A 223 6.70 -26.72 -13.11
CA SER A 223 7.77 -27.09 -14.05
C SER A 223 7.45 -26.74 -15.52
N GLY A 224 6.19 -26.43 -15.82
CA GLY A 224 5.74 -26.02 -17.15
C GLY A 224 6.05 -24.56 -17.50
N ASN A 225 5.67 -24.15 -18.70
CA ASN A 225 5.99 -22.81 -19.25
C ASN A 225 5.15 -21.66 -18.65
N ASP A 226 4.03 -21.95 -17.98
CA ASP A 226 3.14 -20.91 -17.42
C ASP A 226 2.73 -21.23 -15.96
N PRO A 227 3.40 -20.60 -14.97
CA PRO A 227 3.09 -20.77 -13.56
C PRO A 227 1.67 -20.34 -13.18
N LEU A 228 1.06 -19.37 -13.87
CA LEU A 228 -0.28 -18.87 -13.55
C LEU A 228 -1.36 -19.88 -13.94
N VAL A 229 -1.22 -20.51 -15.12
CA VAL A 229 -2.13 -21.57 -15.57
C VAL A 229 -2.02 -22.79 -14.65
N ALA A 230 -0.80 -23.17 -14.28
CA ALA A 230 -0.55 -24.25 -13.32
C ALA A 230 -1.15 -23.94 -11.95
N ALA A 231 -0.98 -22.71 -11.45
CA ALA A 231 -1.54 -22.27 -10.17
C ALA A 231 -3.08 -22.31 -10.16
N THR A 232 -3.70 -21.84 -11.25
CA THR A 232 -5.15 -21.88 -11.42
C THR A 232 -5.68 -23.32 -11.40
N THR A 233 -4.96 -24.25 -12.03
CA THR A 233 -5.31 -25.66 -12.06
C THR A 233 -5.19 -26.29 -10.67
N ALA A 234 -4.09 -26.03 -9.97
CA ALA A 234 -3.83 -26.53 -8.62
C ALA A 234 -4.91 -26.07 -7.61
N LEU A 235 -5.27 -24.79 -7.64
CA LEU A 235 -6.28 -24.26 -6.71
C LEU A 235 -7.68 -24.80 -6.97
N ARG A 236 -8.09 -24.97 -8.24
CA ARG A 236 -9.39 -25.56 -8.60
C ARG A 236 -9.56 -26.98 -8.07
N SER A 237 -8.48 -27.76 -8.01
CA SER A 237 -8.52 -29.13 -7.51
C SER A 237 -8.55 -29.21 -5.99
N ALA A 238 -7.93 -28.25 -5.29
CA ALA A 238 -7.79 -28.27 -3.83
C ALA A 238 -8.86 -27.45 -3.09
N SER A 239 -9.42 -26.41 -3.71
CA SER A 239 -10.24 -25.40 -3.02
C SER A 239 -11.17 -24.64 -3.98
N SER A 240 -12.10 -23.86 -3.42
CA SER A 240 -12.89 -22.90 -4.19
C SER A 240 -12.14 -21.58 -4.48
N LEU A 241 -10.82 -21.56 -4.29
CA LEU A 241 -9.99 -20.39 -4.51
C LEU A 241 -9.65 -20.22 -5.99
N SER A 242 -9.38 -18.97 -6.35
CA SER A 242 -9.05 -18.52 -7.70
C SER A 242 -7.76 -17.69 -7.68
N VAL A 243 -7.04 -17.71 -8.79
CA VAL A 243 -5.83 -16.90 -9.00
C VAL A 243 -6.16 -15.83 -10.03
N ASP A 244 -5.95 -14.57 -9.69
CA ASP A 244 -6.12 -13.44 -10.61
C ASP A 244 -4.87 -12.56 -10.63
N LYS A 245 -4.33 -12.31 -11.83
CA LYS A 245 -3.30 -11.28 -12.01
C LYS A 245 -3.97 -9.92 -12.08
N ARG A 246 -3.60 -9.02 -11.17
CA ARG A 246 -4.17 -7.66 -11.07
C ARG A 246 -3.49 -6.71 -12.04
N ALA A 247 -4.19 -5.63 -12.39
CA ALA A 247 -3.65 -4.56 -13.24
C ALA A 247 -2.43 -3.86 -12.61
N SER A 248 -2.34 -3.87 -11.27
CA SER A 248 -1.21 -3.37 -10.48
C SER A 248 0.05 -4.25 -10.53
N GLY A 249 -0.03 -5.41 -11.20
CA GLY A 249 1.11 -6.28 -11.48
C GLY A 249 1.23 -7.49 -10.55
N GLU A 250 0.57 -7.49 -9.39
CA GLU A 250 0.60 -8.59 -8.43
C GLU A 250 -0.41 -9.70 -8.74
N ILE A 251 -0.19 -10.87 -8.16
CA ILE A 251 -1.10 -12.01 -8.23
C ILE A 251 -1.91 -12.06 -6.93
N ALA A 252 -3.24 -12.13 -7.04
CA ALA A 252 -4.13 -12.26 -5.90
C ALA A 252 -4.79 -13.64 -5.90
N ILE A 253 -4.68 -14.36 -4.78
CA ILE A 253 -5.43 -15.58 -4.50
C ILE A 253 -6.67 -15.19 -3.70
N ARG A 254 -7.87 -15.65 -4.09
CA ARG A 254 -9.13 -15.32 -3.41
C ARG A 254 -10.17 -16.41 -3.50
#